data_AF-A0AAI9X058-F1
#
_entry.id   AF-A0AAI9X058-F1
#
_cell.length_a   1.000
_cell.length_b   1.000
_cell.length_c   1.000
_cell.angle_alpha   90.00
_cell.angle_beta   90.00
_cell.angle_gamma   90.00
#
_symmetry.space_group_name_H-M   'P 1'
#
loop_
_entity.id
_entity.type
_entity.pdbx_description
1 polymer ?
#
loop_
_entity_poly.entity_id
_entity_poly.type
_entity_poly.pdbx_seq_one_letter_code
_entity_poly.pdbx_strand_id
1 'polypeptide(L)'
;MADKIREKHQYAFLKSKYEGIGNSNTSNDEFQTTVYNDTIASLAHHKHILLYNSIILNQHPEILRQDMIRRIKLDVHNAEK
;
A
#
# COMPACT_ATOMS: atom_id res chain seq x y z
N MET A 1 6.91 32.22 8.26
CA MET A 1 7.90 31.12 8.07
C MET A 1 7.76 30.00 9.09
N ALA A 2 7.24 30.25 10.30
CA ALA A 2 6.93 29.21 11.29
C ALA A 2 5.90 28.18 10.80
N ASP A 3 4.90 28.61 10.02
CA ASP A 3 3.85 27.72 9.51
C ASP A 3 4.39 26.62 8.59
N LYS A 4 5.37 26.96 7.74
CA LYS A 4 6.04 25.99 6.85
C LYS A 4 6.85 24.94 7.63
N ILE A 5 7.36 25.29 8.81
CA ILE A 5 8.08 24.34 9.67
C ILE A 5 7.07 23.41 10.36
N ARG A 6 5.96 23.96 10.87
CA ARG A 6 4.86 23.20 11.45
C ARG A 6 4.30 22.17 10.46
N GLU A 7 4.10 22.57 9.20
CA GLU A 7 3.63 21.69 8.12
C GLU A 7 4.61 20.54 7.85
N LYS A 8 5.92 20.80 7.83
CA LYS A 8 6.94 19.74 7.66
C LYS A 8 6.91 18.72 8.78
N HIS A 9 6.77 19.16 10.03
CA HIS A 9 6.67 18.26 11.17
C HIS A 9 5.37 17.45 11.14
N GLN A 10 4.25 18.10 10.78
CA GLN A 10 2.97 17.44 10.64
C GLN A 10 3.01 16.38 9.52
N TYR A 11 3.65 16.70 8.39
CA TYR A 11 3.87 15.75 7.31
C TYR A 11 4.71 14.56 7.75
N ALA A 12 5.84 14.79 8.42
CA ALA A 12 6.70 13.71 8.91
C ALA A 12 5.95 12.78 9.89
N PHE A 13 5.15 13.36 10.79
CA PHE A 13 4.31 12.58 11.70
C PHE A 13 3.28 11.74 10.94
N LEU A 14 2.57 12.33 9.98
CA LEU A 14 1.57 11.61 9.18
C LEU A 14 2.21 10.51 8.33
N LYS A 15 3.34 10.77 7.67
CA LYS A 15 4.07 9.77 6.87
C LYS A 15 4.54 8.59 7.73
N SER A 16 4.89 8.81 9.00
CA SER A 16 5.24 7.73 9.92
C SER A 16 4.06 6.86 10.34
N LYS A 17 2.85 7.41 10.29
CA LYS A 17 1.62 6.75 10.76
C LYS A 17 0.86 6.04 9.64
N TYR A 18 0.83 6.67 8.48
CA TYR A 18 0.11 6.19 7.31
C TYR A 18 1.11 6.00 6.17
N GLU A 19 1.39 4.73 5.87
CA GLU A 19 2.17 4.36 4.70
C GLU A 19 1.43 4.83 3.44
N GLY A 20 2.17 5.29 2.43
CA GLY A 20 1.60 5.80 1.18
C GLY A 20 1.30 7.30 1.11
N ILE A 21 1.59 8.07 2.17
CA ILE A 21 1.51 9.54 2.09
C ILE A 21 2.64 10.08 1.21
N GLY A 22 2.25 10.65 0.07
CA GLY A 22 3.14 11.32 -0.87
C GLY A 22 3.35 12.82 -0.60
N ASN A 23 4.39 13.37 -1.22
CA ASN A 23 4.66 14.82 -1.31
C ASN A 23 5.00 15.23 -2.74
N SER A 24 5.36 16.49 -2.98
CA SER A 24 5.68 16.97 -4.34
C SER A 24 6.86 16.25 -5.00
N ASN A 25 7.68 15.55 -4.22
CA ASN A 25 8.89 14.87 -4.69
C ASN A 25 8.70 13.35 -4.75
N THR A 26 7.49 12.84 -4.55
CA THR A 26 7.18 11.41 -4.68
C THR A 26 7.41 10.97 -6.11
N SER A 27 8.21 9.92 -6.29
CA SER A 27 8.49 9.35 -7.61
C SER A 27 7.28 8.59 -8.13
N ASN A 28 7.23 8.41 -9.46
CA ASN A 28 6.17 7.60 -10.07
C ASN A 28 6.20 6.16 -9.52
N ASP A 29 7.40 5.60 -9.31
CA ASP A 29 7.56 4.24 -8.79
C ASP A 29 7.11 4.10 -7.33
N GLU A 30 7.39 5.08 -6.46
CA GLU A 30 6.88 5.12 -5.08
C GLU A 30 5.34 5.13 -5.10
N PHE A 31 4.75 6.01 -5.91
CA PHE A 31 3.29 6.11 -6.02
C PHE A 31 2.64 4.82 -6.56
N GLN A 32 3.17 4.26 -7.65
CA GLN A 32 2.66 3.01 -8.22
C GLN A 32 2.75 1.84 -7.24
N THR A 33 3.84 1.78 -6.47
CA THR A 33 4.03 0.73 -5.47
C THR A 33 2.98 0.83 -4.36
N THR A 34 2.72 2.04 -3.85
CA THR A 34 1.64 2.28 -2.88
C THR A 34 0.28 1.87 -3.43
N VAL A 35 -0.08 2.35 -4.63
CA VAL A 35 -1.38 2.04 -5.25
C VAL A 35 -1.56 0.53 -5.46
N TYR A 36 -0.50 -0.15 -5.91
CA TYR A 36 -0.51 -1.59 -6.09
C TYR A 36 -0.72 -2.32 -4.75
N ASN A 37 0.01 -1.95 -3.70
CA ASN A 37 -0.11 -2.55 -2.38
C ASN A 37 -1.52 -2.35 -1.79
N ASP A 38 -2.08 -1.14 -1.88
CA ASP A 38 -3.44 -0.83 -1.42
C ASP A 38 -4.50 -1.63 -2.16
N THR A 39 -4.32 -1.80 -3.48
CA THR A 39 -5.22 -2.59 -4.32
C THR A 39 -5.19 -4.06 -3.88
N ILE A 40 -3.99 -4.64 -3.77
CA ILE A 40 -3.83 -6.05 -3.37
C ILE A 40 -4.35 -6.29 -1.95
N ALA A 41 -4.07 -5.39 -1.01
CA ALA A 41 -4.60 -5.44 0.35
C ALA A 41 -6.14 -5.39 0.36
N SER A 42 -6.73 -4.49 -0.44
CA SER A 42 -8.18 -4.38 -0.58
C SER A 42 -8.80 -5.66 -1.15
N LEU A 43 -8.20 -6.26 -2.19
CA LEU A 43 -8.65 -7.53 -2.76
C LEU A 43 -8.56 -8.68 -1.75
N ALA A 44 -7.53 -8.69 -0.89
CA ALA A 44 -7.31 -9.75 0.09
C ALA A 44 -8.23 -9.65 1.31
N HIS A 45 -8.51 -8.44 1.81
CA HIS A 45 -9.23 -8.24 3.07
C HIS A 45 -10.74 -8.14 2.92
N HIS A 46 -11.25 -7.64 1.80
CA HIS A 46 -12.70 -7.54 1.59
C HIS A 46 -13.29 -8.89 1.18
N LYS A 47 -14.05 -9.51 2.08
CA LYS A 47 -14.62 -10.87 1.92
C LYS A 47 -15.34 -11.09 0.58
N HIS A 48 -16.16 -10.13 0.16
CA HIS A 48 -16.95 -10.26 -1.07
C HIS A 48 -16.08 -10.20 -2.33
N ILE A 49 -15.08 -9.33 -2.33
CA ILE A 49 -14.14 -9.17 -3.45
C ILE A 49 -13.21 -10.38 -3.54
N LEU A 50 -12.71 -10.85 -2.39
CA LEU A 50 -11.92 -12.06 -2.28
C LEU A 50 -12.69 -13.27 -2.83
N LEU A 51 -13.96 -13.44 -2.40
CA LEU A 51 -14.82 -14.54 -2.83
C LEU A 51 -15.11 -14.47 -4.34
N TYR A 52 -15.37 -13.28 -4.87
CA TYR A 52 -15.57 -13.10 -6.31
C TYR A 52 -14.34 -13.56 -7.11
N ASN A 53 -13.16 -13.12 -6.69
CA ASN A 53 -11.91 -13.52 -7.33
C ASN A 53 -11.61 -15.02 -7.15
N SER A 54 -11.93 -15.60 -6.00
CA SER A 54 -11.72 -17.03 -5.74
C SER A 54 -12.60 -17.92 -6.61
N ILE A 55 -13.84 -17.48 -6.89
CA ILE A 55 -14.74 -18.18 -7.82
C ILE A 55 -14.17 -18.15 -9.24
N ILE A 56 -13.71 -16.98 -9.72
CA ILE A 56 -13.16 -16.84 -11.07
C ILE A 56 -11.88 -17.67 -11.24
N LEU A 57 -11.00 -17.64 -10.25
CA LEU A 57 -9.72 -18.34 -10.30
C LEU A 57 -9.81 -19.81 -9.89
N ASN A 58 -11.00 -20.27 -9.49
CA ASN A 58 -11.25 -21.63 -9.01
C ASN A 58 -10.26 -22.07 -7.91
N GLN A 59 -10.01 -21.17 -6.95
CA GLN A 59 -9.12 -21.40 -5.82
C GLN A 59 -9.88 -21.24 -4.50
N HIS A 60 -9.43 -21.93 -3.44
CA HIS A 60 -10.00 -21.72 -2.12
C HIS A 60 -9.69 -20.29 -1.63
N PRO A 61 -10.65 -19.55 -1.05
CA PRO A 61 -10.48 -18.14 -0.67
C PRO A 61 -9.26 -17.87 0.21
N GLU A 62 -8.97 -18.75 1.18
CA GLU A 62 -7.81 -18.58 2.07
C GLU A 62 -6.46 -18.76 1.36
N ILE A 63 -6.38 -19.64 0.34
CA ILE A 63 -5.16 -19.81 -0.45
C ILE A 63 -4.92 -18.55 -1.26
N LEU A 64 -5.96 -18.08 -1.95
CA LEU A 64 -5.89 -16.84 -2.73
C LEU A 64 -5.54 -15.64 -1.85
N ARG A 65 -6.10 -15.55 -0.63
CA ARG A 65 -5.75 -14.51 0.34
C ARG A 65 -4.27 -14.52 0.69
N GLN A 66 -3.71 -15.70 0.99
CA GLN A 66 -2.28 -15.85 1.28
C GLN A 66 -1.42 -15.45 0.08
N ASP A 67 -1.80 -15.86 -1.12
CA ASP A 67 -1.07 -15.53 -2.34
C ASP A 67 -1.11 -14.03 -2.66
N MET A 68 -2.24 -13.36 -2.42
CA MET A 68 -2.33 -11.90 -2.55
C MET A 68 -1.44 -11.20 -1.52
N ILE A 69 -1.44 -11.62 -0.26
CA ILE A 69 -0.58 -11.03 0.77
C ILE A 69 0.91 -11.21 0.43
N ARG A 70 1.32 -12.37 -0.11
CA ARG A 70 2.70 -12.62 -0.57
C ARG A 70 3.14 -11.70 -1.72
N ARG A 71 2.20 -11.19 -2.51
CA ARG A 71 2.48 -10.32 -3.65
C ARG A 71 2.67 -8.86 -3.26
N ILE A 72 2.37 -8.47 -2.03
CA ILE A 72 2.62 -7.11 -1.52
C ILE A 72 4.11 -6.82 -1.61
N LYS A 73 4.47 -5.71 -2.26
CA LYS A 73 5.86 -5.30 -2.42
C LYS A 73 6.28 -4.55 -1.16
N LEU A 74 7.48 -4.85 -0.66
CA LEU A 74 8.11 -4.02 0.37
C LEU A 74 8.59 -2.71 -0.28
N ASP A 75 8.45 -1.61 0.44
CA ASP A 75 8.81 -0.28 -0.05
C ASP A 75 10.26 -0.24 -0.55
N VAL A 76 10.42 0.15 -1.82
CA VAL A 76 11.69 0.17 -2.55
C VAL A 76 12.74 1.04 -1.84
N HIS A 77 12.32 2.05 -1.09
CA HIS A 77 13.21 3.00 -0.43
C HIS A 77 13.97 2.41 0.78
N ASN A 78 13.53 1.27 1.33
CA ASN A 78 14.22 0.58 2.43
C ASN A 78 15.28 -0.43 1.94
N ALA A 79 15.38 -0.69 0.63
CA ALA A 79 16.33 -1.65 0.08
C ALA A 79 17.72 -1.05 -0.23
N GLU A 80 17.84 0.29 -0.24
CA GLU A 80 19.08 1.02 -0.58
C GLU A 80 19.77 1.65 0.65
N LYS A 81 19.39 1.25 1.87
CA LYS A 81 20.12 1.54 3.12
C LYS A 81 20.71 0.25 3.68
#